data_AF-A0A932PKF4-F1
#
_entry.id   AF-A0A932PKF4-F1
#
_cell.length_a   1.000
_cell.length_b   1.000
_cell.length_c   1.000
_cell.angle_alpha   90.00
_cell.angle_beta   90.00
_cell.angle_gamma   90.00
#
_symmetry.space_group_name_H-M   'P 1'
#
loop_
_entity.id
_entity.type
_entity.pdbx_description
1 polymer ?
#
loop_
_entity_poly.entity_id
_entity_poly.type
_entity_poly.pdbx_seq_one_letter_code
_entity_poly.pdbx_strand_id
1 'polypeptide(L)'
;MAKRKLAPEYIAAHIRRVLKDGGSAPHSEEVQWFFKEEVKSRGWYTAELRKVAVRFRRAMVRERGLEFVVRVADKLFSGSYLEEKVFAVFLLEKQTHLFGEEEFKLFTSWLDRVSSWADHDALAHYLLAPMVYAKPARCREVFRWAKSKNRWRRRAACVALILRPEQKKFFAEIVRLSEQLLQDQDDMVQKGLGWLLREMAKADPTRTVPYLMTIRSRAPRLVLRTACETLTPAERRRVLK
;
A
#
# COMPACT_ATOMS: atom_id res chain seq x y z
N MET A 1 38.95 -14.04 10.55
CA MET A 1 37.66 -14.55 11.10
C MET A 1 36.62 -14.57 9.99
N ALA A 2 36.17 -15.74 9.55
CA ALA A 2 35.07 -15.85 8.60
C ALA A 2 33.83 -15.17 9.21
N LYS A 3 33.27 -14.14 8.54
CA LYS A 3 31.99 -13.54 8.93
C LYS A 3 30.97 -14.66 9.00
N ARG A 4 30.57 -15.09 10.20
CA ARG A 4 29.51 -16.08 10.42
C ARG A 4 28.33 -15.62 9.56
N LYS A 5 27.94 -16.41 8.55
CA LYS A 5 26.85 -16.05 7.63
C LYS A 5 25.55 -16.02 8.44
N LEU A 6 25.24 -14.89 9.07
CA LEU A 6 23.99 -14.70 9.82
C LEU A 6 22.84 -14.87 8.84
N ALA A 7 21.95 -15.81 9.12
CA ALA A 7 20.80 -16.10 8.27
C ALA A 7 19.79 -14.92 8.32
N PRO A 8 19.04 -14.66 7.23
CA PRO A 8 17.98 -13.64 7.24
C PRO A 8 16.98 -13.81 8.40
N GLU A 9 16.68 -15.06 8.77
CA GLU A 9 15.81 -15.43 9.89
C GLU A 9 16.34 -14.91 11.23
N TYR A 10 17.65 -14.99 11.44
CA TYR A 10 18.28 -14.50 12.67
C TYR A 10 18.14 -12.98 12.79
N ILE A 11 18.36 -12.25 11.69
CA ILE A 11 18.22 -10.79 11.69
C ILE A 11 16.75 -10.39 11.85
N ALA A 12 15.82 -11.07 11.19
CA ALA A 12 14.39 -10.84 11.38
C ALA A 12 13.99 -11.09 12.85
N ALA A 13 14.48 -12.16 13.49
CA ALA A 13 14.24 -12.43 14.91
C ALA A 13 14.85 -11.35 15.83
N HIS A 14 16.02 -10.80 15.48
CA HIS A 14 16.58 -9.68 16.20
C HIS A 14 15.72 -8.41 16.06
N ILE A 15 15.29 -8.06 14.85
CA ILE A 15 14.40 -6.92 14.59
C ILE A 15 13.08 -7.07 15.36
N ARG A 16 12.49 -8.28 15.38
CA ARG A 16 11.27 -8.57 16.16
C ARG A 16 11.43 -8.27 17.65
N ARG A 17 12.59 -8.59 18.24
CA ARG A 17 12.90 -8.24 19.63
C ARG A 17 12.97 -6.73 19.82
N VAL A 18 13.68 -6.03 18.93
CA VAL A 18 13.75 -4.55 18.96
C VAL A 18 12.36 -3.93 18.85
N LEU A 19 11.49 -4.44 17.97
CA LEU A 19 10.12 -3.97 17.84
C LEU A 19 9.27 -4.26 19.07
N LYS A 20 9.48 -5.41 19.73
CA LYS A 20 8.79 -5.74 20.97
C LYS A 20 9.19 -4.80 22.10
N ASP A 21 10.48 -4.49 22.23
CA ASP A 21 11.03 -3.80 23.40
C ASP A 21 11.05 -2.26 23.23
N GLY A 22 10.96 -1.75 22.00
CA GLY A 22 10.97 -0.30 21.72
C GLY A 22 9.59 0.33 21.49
N GLY A 23 8.52 -0.44 21.67
CA GLY A 23 7.14 0.01 21.50
C GLY A 23 6.57 0.73 22.72
N SER A 24 5.61 1.64 22.51
CA SER A 24 4.88 2.30 23.60
C SER A 24 3.63 1.51 23.97
N ALA A 25 3.55 1.03 25.22
CA ALA A 25 2.38 0.27 25.69
C ALA A 25 1.07 1.08 25.62
N PRO A 26 1.00 2.35 26.09
CA PRO A 26 -0.19 3.17 25.91
C PRO A 26 -0.58 3.34 24.43
N HIS A 27 0.40 3.55 23.55
CA HIS A 27 0.12 3.72 22.13
C HIS A 27 -0.39 2.43 21.48
N SER A 28 0.00 1.25 21.98
CA SER A 28 -0.47 -0.03 21.43
C SER A 28 -1.99 -0.22 21.58
N GLU A 29 -2.59 0.31 22.66
CA GLU A 29 -4.04 0.30 22.87
C GLU A 29 -4.76 1.35 22.00
N GLU A 30 -4.15 2.53 21.84
CA GLU A 30 -4.66 3.59 20.97
C GLU A 30 -4.75 3.14 19.50
N VAL A 31 -3.82 2.29 19.05
CA VAL A 31 -3.78 1.83 17.65
C VAL A 31 -5.07 1.11 17.27
N GLN A 32 -5.65 0.29 18.17
CA GLN A 32 -6.86 -0.48 17.87
C GLN A 32 -8.06 0.42 17.51
N TRP A 33 -8.14 1.65 18.03
CA TRP A 33 -9.23 2.60 17.74
C TRP A 33 -9.34 2.96 16.25
N PHE A 34 -8.25 2.83 15.49
CA PHE A 34 -8.24 3.11 14.05
C PHE A 34 -8.69 1.91 13.19
N PHE A 35 -8.90 0.74 13.79
CA PHE A 35 -9.24 -0.48 13.07
C PHE A 35 -10.58 -1.05 13.53
N LYS A 36 -11.40 -1.42 12.55
CA LYS A 36 -12.63 -2.20 12.81
C LYS A 36 -12.32 -3.64 13.21
N GLU A 37 -11.23 -4.18 12.69
CA GLU A 37 -10.77 -5.55 12.89
C GLU A 37 -9.68 -5.55 13.97
N GLU A 38 -9.50 -6.68 14.67
CA GLU A 38 -8.45 -6.81 15.67
C GLU A 38 -7.06 -6.67 15.01
N VAL A 39 -6.21 -5.82 15.58
CA VAL A 39 -4.84 -5.61 15.10
C VAL A 39 -3.85 -5.80 16.22
N LYS A 40 -2.88 -6.69 15.97
CA LYS A 40 -1.74 -6.88 16.86
C LYS A 40 -0.72 -5.77 16.63
N SER A 41 -0.67 -4.82 17.55
CA SER A 41 0.26 -3.70 17.53
C SER A 41 1.29 -3.81 18.66
N ARG A 42 2.49 -3.29 18.40
CA ARG A 42 3.55 -3.03 19.38
C ARG A 42 3.58 -1.56 19.80
N GLY A 43 2.68 -0.70 19.31
CA GLY A 43 2.59 0.70 19.72
C GLY A 43 3.75 1.56 19.22
N TRP A 44 4.21 1.34 17.98
CA TRP A 44 5.19 2.22 17.36
C TRP A 44 4.53 3.35 16.58
N TYR A 45 4.97 4.57 16.82
CA TYR A 45 4.69 5.68 15.91
C TYR A 45 5.39 5.46 14.57
N THR A 46 4.64 5.65 13.47
CA THR A 46 5.10 5.42 12.10
C THR A 46 6.41 6.14 11.76
N ALA A 47 6.58 7.38 12.24
CA ALA A 47 7.78 8.16 11.99
C ALA A 47 9.04 7.54 12.62
N GLU A 48 8.93 7.08 13.87
CA GLU A 48 10.03 6.43 14.59
C GLU A 48 10.32 5.05 14.01
N LEU A 49 9.28 4.26 13.71
CA LEU A 49 9.41 2.96 13.05
C LEU A 49 10.20 3.08 11.73
N ARG A 50 9.86 4.10 10.92
CA ARG A 50 10.55 4.38 9.66
C ARG A 50 12.01 4.78 9.87
N LYS A 51 12.30 5.67 10.85
CA LYS A 51 13.68 6.06 11.17
C LYS A 51 14.53 4.84 11.56
N VAL A 52 13.99 3.94 12.39
CA VAL A 52 14.66 2.70 12.78
C VAL A 52 14.89 1.80 11.57
N ALA A 53 13.86 1.56 10.75
CA ALA A 53 13.98 0.74 9.53
C ALA A 53 15.06 1.25 8.57
N VAL A 54 15.14 2.56 8.36
CA VAL A 54 16.19 3.17 7.51
C VAL A 54 17.60 2.90 8.07
N ARG A 55 17.79 2.98 9.38
CA ARG A 55 19.08 2.66 10.03
C ARG A 55 19.46 1.19 9.82
N PHE A 56 18.52 0.28 10.04
CA PHE A 56 18.72 -1.16 9.80
C PHE A 56 19.04 -1.44 8.34
N ARG A 57 18.29 -0.87 7.38
CA ARG A 57 18.57 -1.00 5.95
C ARG A 57 20.00 -0.59 5.62
N ARG A 58 20.43 0.61 6.04
CA ARG A 58 21.77 1.13 5.74
C ARG A 58 22.88 0.20 6.24
N ALA A 59 22.75 -0.30 7.46
CA ALA A 59 23.72 -1.23 8.04
C ALA A 59 23.77 -2.57 7.26
N MET A 60 22.60 -3.16 6.99
CA MET A 60 22.51 -4.44 6.28
C MET A 60 23.00 -4.35 4.83
N VAL A 61 22.63 -3.29 4.11
CA VAL A 61 23.09 -3.07 2.72
C VAL A 61 24.61 -2.98 2.66
N ARG A 62 25.22 -2.20 3.56
CA ARG A 62 26.68 -2.04 3.63
C ARG A 62 27.41 -3.37 3.88
N GLU A 63 26.82 -4.25 4.67
CA GLU A 63 27.49 -5.47 5.11
C GLU A 63 27.19 -6.71 4.26
N ARG A 64 25.98 -6.78 3.68
CA ARG A 64 25.40 -8.00 3.09
C ARG A 64 24.63 -7.76 1.77
N GLY A 65 24.50 -6.51 1.31
CA GLY A 65 23.80 -6.16 0.08
C GLY A 65 22.28 -6.11 0.21
N LEU A 66 21.63 -5.56 -0.84
CA LEU A 66 20.19 -5.32 -0.86
C LEU A 66 19.36 -6.61 -0.96
N GLU A 67 19.83 -7.61 -1.69
CA GLU A 67 19.19 -8.93 -1.80
C GLU A 67 19.03 -9.61 -0.42
N PHE A 68 20.01 -9.44 0.47
CA PHE A 68 19.90 -9.90 1.85
C PHE A 68 18.79 -9.17 2.61
N VAL A 69 18.65 -7.85 2.41
CA VAL A 69 17.57 -7.05 3.03
C VAL A 69 16.19 -7.50 2.54
N VAL A 70 16.04 -7.79 1.25
CA VAL A 70 14.79 -8.33 0.68
C VAL A 70 14.39 -9.62 1.38
N ARG A 71 15.33 -10.55 1.60
CA ARG A 71 15.06 -11.80 2.33
C ARG A 71 14.69 -11.55 3.79
N VAL A 72 15.34 -10.61 4.48
CA VAL A 72 14.96 -10.24 5.85
C VAL A 72 13.54 -9.65 5.89
N ALA A 73 13.22 -8.77 4.94
CA ALA A 73 11.90 -8.15 4.83
C ALA A 73 10.80 -9.21 4.56
N ASP A 74 11.05 -10.20 3.71
CA ASP A 74 10.09 -11.30 3.49
C ASP A 74 9.79 -12.10 4.76
N LYS A 75 10.81 -12.35 5.59
CA LYS A 75 10.62 -13.02 6.89
C LYS A 75 9.81 -12.16 7.86
N LEU A 76 10.02 -10.84 7.86
CA LEU A 76 9.27 -9.89 8.69
C LEU A 76 7.82 -9.72 8.22
N PHE A 77 7.58 -9.66 6.92
CA PHE A 77 6.23 -9.52 6.36
C PHE A 77 5.35 -10.76 6.62
N SER A 78 5.96 -11.91 6.89
CA SER A 78 5.27 -13.12 7.34
C SER A 78 4.87 -13.09 8.83
N GLY A 79 5.21 -12.01 9.55
CA GLY A 79 4.86 -11.82 10.96
C GLY A 79 3.37 -11.56 11.18
N SER A 80 2.95 -11.62 12.44
CA SER A 80 1.56 -11.38 12.85
C SER A 80 1.29 -9.96 13.36
N TYR A 81 2.33 -9.17 13.61
CA TYR A 81 2.22 -7.80 14.13
C TYR A 81 2.28 -6.78 13.00
N LEU A 82 1.48 -5.72 13.12
CA LEU A 82 1.42 -4.64 12.14
C LEU A 82 2.80 -4.03 11.89
N GLU A 83 3.54 -3.73 12.95
CA GLU A 83 4.84 -3.09 12.87
C GLU A 83 5.88 -3.97 12.18
N GLU A 84 5.81 -5.31 12.30
CA GLU A 84 6.73 -6.19 11.59
C GLU A 84 6.57 -6.06 10.07
N LYS A 85 5.31 -6.04 9.60
CA LYS A 85 4.99 -5.93 8.18
C LYS A 85 5.29 -4.55 7.62
N VAL A 86 4.90 -3.50 8.35
CA VAL A 86 5.21 -2.11 7.97
C VAL A 86 6.72 -1.86 7.98
N PHE A 87 7.45 -2.42 8.94
CA PHE A 87 8.91 -2.33 8.98
C PHE A 87 9.55 -3.04 7.79
N ALA A 88 9.06 -4.21 7.39
CA ALA A 88 9.51 -4.90 6.19
C ALA A 88 9.38 -4.01 4.93
N VAL A 89 8.27 -3.28 4.81
CA VAL A 89 8.07 -2.31 3.72
C VAL A 89 9.06 -1.15 3.83
N PHE A 90 9.23 -0.57 5.03
CA PHE A 90 10.16 0.55 5.24
C PHE A 90 11.65 0.17 5.04
N LEU A 91 11.99 -1.11 5.20
CA LEU A 91 13.30 -1.63 4.81
C LEU A 91 13.56 -1.58 3.30
N LEU A 92 12.53 -1.49 2.47
CA LEU A 92 12.63 -1.60 1.01
C LEU A 92 12.16 -0.35 0.27
N GLU A 93 11.38 0.52 0.93
CA GLU A 93 10.87 1.74 0.31
C GLU A 93 12.02 2.62 -0.23
N LYS A 94 11.70 3.38 -1.29
CA LYS A 94 12.64 4.23 -2.04
C LYS A 94 13.78 3.47 -2.74
N GLN A 95 13.88 2.14 -2.58
CA GLN A 95 14.84 1.30 -3.32
C GLN A 95 14.21 0.62 -4.54
N THR A 96 12.92 0.89 -4.82
CA THR A 96 12.13 0.18 -5.85
C THR A 96 12.65 0.30 -7.28
N HIS A 97 13.46 1.32 -7.57
CA HIS A 97 14.15 1.47 -8.85
C HIS A 97 15.28 0.43 -9.06
N LEU A 98 15.71 -0.24 -7.99
CA LEU A 98 16.72 -1.30 -8.02
C LEU A 98 16.10 -2.71 -8.11
N PHE A 99 14.76 -2.81 -8.16
CA PHE A 99 14.04 -4.08 -8.08
C PHE A 99 13.46 -4.51 -9.44
N GLY A 100 13.60 -5.79 -9.75
CA GLY A 100 13.22 -6.40 -11.02
C GLY A 100 11.88 -7.13 -10.99
N GLU A 101 11.73 -8.13 -11.86
CA GLU A 101 10.51 -8.96 -11.92
C GLU A 101 10.40 -9.94 -10.76
N GLU A 102 11.52 -10.42 -10.22
CA GLU A 102 11.53 -11.36 -9.09
C GLU A 102 11.00 -10.70 -7.82
N GLU A 103 11.51 -9.50 -7.49
CA GLU A 103 11.01 -8.73 -6.37
C GLU A 103 9.55 -8.29 -6.58
N PHE A 104 9.17 -7.92 -7.81
CA PHE A 104 7.78 -7.57 -8.09
C PHE A 104 6.83 -8.73 -7.82
N LYS A 105 7.19 -9.94 -8.26
CA LYS A 105 6.44 -11.17 -7.96
C LYS A 105 6.40 -11.45 -6.46
N LEU A 106 7.54 -11.30 -5.78
CA LEU A 106 7.63 -11.48 -4.33
C LEU A 106 6.70 -10.52 -3.59
N PHE A 107 6.79 -9.22 -3.84
CA PHE A 107 5.92 -8.22 -3.19
C PHE A 107 4.45 -8.39 -3.57
N THR A 108 4.16 -8.86 -4.79
CA THR A 108 2.79 -9.21 -5.19
C THR A 108 2.25 -10.40 -4.39
N SER A 109 3.10 -11.38 -4.04
CA SER A 109 2.72 -12.50 -3.16
C SER A 109 2.42 -12.05 -1.73
N TRP A 110 2.97 -10.91 -1.29
CA TRP A 110 2.73 -10.37 0.04
C TRP A 110 1.28 -9.92 0.23
N LEU A 111 0.54 -9.65 -0.85
CA LEU A 111 -0.89 -9.33 -0.80
C LEU A 111 -1.75 -10.44 -0.17
N ASP A 112 -1.28 -11.69 -0.20
CA ASP A 112 -1.97 -12.81 0.45
C ASP A 112 -1.63 -12.93 1.95
N ARG A 113 -0.65 -12.15 2.43
CA ARG A 113 -0.20 -12.10 3.82
C ARG A 113 -0.65 -10.81 4.52
N VAL A 114 -1.42 -9.95 3.87
CA VAL A 114 -1.95 -8.72 4.45
C VAL A 114 -3.00 -9.04 5.51
N SER A 115 -2.94 -8.34 6.65
CA SER A 115 -3.90 -8.51 7.75
C SER A 115 -4.75 -7.28 8.04
N SER A 116 -4.39 -6.08 7.55
CA SER A 116 -5.20 -4.88 7.76
C SER A 116 -5.07 -3.90 6.60
N TRP A 117 -5.79 -2.78 6.67
CA TRP A 117 -5.63 -1.74 5.66
C TRP A 117 -4.27 -1.03 5.76
N ALA A 118 -3.61 -1.08 6.92
CA ALA A 118 -2.39 -0.32 7.18
C ALA A 118 -1.13 -1.02 6.62
N ASP A 119 -0.97 -2.33 6.82
CA ASP A 119 0.10 -3.10 6.17
C ASP A 119 -0.13 -3.23 4.66
N HIS A 120 -1.40 -3.34 4.24
CA HIS A 120 -1.81 -3.24 2.84
C HIS A 120 -1.31 -1.94 2.20
N ASP A 121 -1.71 -0.79 2.75
CA ASP A 121 -1.44 0.50 2.12
C ASP A 121 0.06 0.80 2.15
N ALA A 122 0.79 0.37 3.18
CA ALA A 122 2.25 0.42 3.18
C ALA A 122 2.83 -0.36 1.99
N LEU A 123 2.47 -1.64 1.83
CA LEU A 123 2.95 -2.49 0.73
C LEU A 123 2.58 -1.93 -0.64
N ALA A 124 1.29 -1.66 -0.85
CA ALA A 124 0.76 -1.25 -2.15
C ALA A 124 1.30 0.12 -2.55
N HIS A 125 1.33 1.09 -1.64
CA HIS A 125 1.71 2.46 -1.96
C HIS A 125 3.24 2.66 -2.03
N TYR A 126 4.01 2.02 -1.16
CA TYR A 126 5.47 2.27 -1.12
C TYR A 126 6.30 1.30 -1.96
N LEU A 127 5.78 0.10 -2.29
CA LEU A 127 6.50 -0.87 -3.12
C LEU A 127 5.82 -1.09 -4.47
N LEU A 128 4.55 -1.51 -4.49
CA LEU A 128 3.89 -1.92 -5.72
C LEU A 128 3.62 -0.73 -6.66
N ALA A 129 3.08 0.38 -6.15
CA ALA A 129 2.74 1.54 -6.99
C ALA A 129 3.97 2.11 -7.72
N PRO A 130 5.13 2.36 -7.06
CA PRO A 130 6.37 2.75 -7.76
C PRO A 130 6.82 1.76 -8.83
N MET A 131 6.68 0.46 -8.57
CA MET A 131 7.10 -0.58 -9.52
C MET A 131 6.17 -0.69 -10.73
N VAL A 132 4.86 -0.51 -10.55
CA VAL A 132 3.87 -0.41 -11.65
C VAL A 132 4.10 0.86 -12.45
N TYR A 133 4.34 1.97 -11.77
CA TYR A 133 4.62 3.26 -12.38
C TYR A 133 5.86 3.25 -13.27
N ALA A 134 6.95 2.64 -12.79
CA ALA A 134 8.21 2.55 -13.52
C ALA A 134 8.11 1.67 -14.79
N LYS A 135 7.22 0.67 -14.80
CA LYS A 135 7.03 -0.25 -15.92
C LYS A 135 5.53 -0.43 -16.22
N PRO A 136 4.94 0.42 -17.08
CA PRO A 136 3.50 0.39 -17.39
C PRO A 136 2.95 -0.98 -17.81
N ALA A 137 3.78 -1.85 -18.41
CA ALA A 137 3.39 -3.23 -18.74
C ALA A 137 2.90 -4.04 -17.51
N ARG A 138 3.36 -3.70 -16.29
CA ARG A 138 2.90 -4.30 -15.03
C ARG A 138 1.46 -3.92 -14.67
N CYS A 139 0.86 -2.93 -15.33
CA CYS A 139 -0.56 -2.61 -15.17
C CYS A 139 -1.46 -3.81 -15.54
N ARG A 140 -1.00 -4.75 -16.37
CA ARG A 140 -1.67 -6.04 -16.57
C ARG A 140 -1.98 -6.76 -15.25
N GLU A 141 -1.05 -6.75 -14.31
CA GLU A 141 -1.23 -7.43 -13.02
C GLU A 141 -2.24 -6.69 -12.13
N VAL A 142 -2.30 -5.36 -12.20
CA VAL A 142 -3.36 -4.56 -11.54
C VAL A 142 -4.76 -5.04 -11.95
N PHE A 143 -5.00 -5.22 -13.25
CA PHE A 143 -6.29 -5.75 -13.74
C PHE A 143 -6.55 -7.20 -13.32
N ARG A 144 -5.50 -8.02 -13.11
CA ARG A 144 -5.65 -9.37 -12.57
C ARG A 144 -6.03 -9.34 -11.09
N TRP A 145 -5.39 -8.48 -10.31
CA TRP A 145 -5.69 -8.33 -8.88
C TRP A 145 -7.14 -7.89 -8.65
N ALA A 146 -7.66 -7.02 -9.51
CA ALA A 146 -9.05 -6.57 -9.49
C ALA A 146 -10.09 -7.69 -9.73
N LYS A 147 -9.69 -8.87 -10.22
CA LYS A 147 -10.56 -10.05 -10.40
C LYS A 147 -10.41 -11.09 -9.29
N SER A 148 -9.52 -10.85 -8.32
CA SER A 148 -9.22 -11.83 -7.29
C SER A 148 -10.33 -11.96 -6.26
N LYS A 149 -10.51 -13.16 -5.71
CA LYS A 149 -11.37 -13.38 -4.52
C LYS A 149 -10.80 -12.69 -3.27
N ASN A 150 -9.47 -12.49 -3.19
CA ASN A 150 -8.82 -11.81 -2.09
C ASN A 150 -9.09 -10.29 -2.15
N ARG A 151 -9.74 -9.74 -1.11
CA ARG A 151 -10.07 -8.32 -0.97
C ARG A 151 -8.84 -7.41 -1.07
N TRP A 152 -7.71 -7.83 -0.50
CA TRP A 152 -6.47 -7.05 -0.47
C TRP A 152 -5.83 -6.96 -1.86
N ARG A 153 -5.97 -7.98 -2.69
CA ARG A 153 -5.58 -7.89 -4.10
C ARG A 153 -6.46 -6.88 -4.84
N ARG A 154 -7.79 -6.92 -4.65
CA ARG A 154 -8.69 -5.96 -5.30
C ARG A 154 -8.44 -4.53 -4.83
N ARG A 155 -8.21 -4.30 -3.53
CA ARG A 155 -7.81 -2.97 -3.01
C ARG A 155 -6.45 -2.53 -3.56
N ALA A 156 -5.48 -3.43 -3.66
CA ALA A 156 -4.16 -3.13 -4.22
C ALA A 156 -4.26 -2.70 -5.69
N ALA A 157 -5.23 -3.23 -6.45
CA ALA A 157 -5.46 -2.78 -7.81
C ALA A 157 -5.75 -1.27 -7.87
N CYS A 158 -6.56 -0.76 -6.94
CA CYS A 158 -6.80 0.68 -6.82
C CYS A 158 -5.53 1.41 -6.37
N VAL A 159 -4.94 1.00 -5.24
CA VAL A 159 -3.84 1.74 -4.57
C VAL A 159 -2.55 1.76 -5.41
N ALA A 160 -2.30 0.73 -6.22
CA ALA A 160 -1.12 0.68 -7.09
C ALA A 160 -1.13 1.72 -8.22
N LEU A 161 -2.28 2.29 -8.54
CA LEU A 161 -2.40 3.41 -9.50
C LEU A 161 -2.41 4.78 -8.79
N ILE A 162 -2.33 4.81 -7.46
CA ILE A 162 -2.21 6.02 -6.66
C ILE A 162 -0.73 6.37 -6.49
N LEU A 163 -0.10 6.86 -7.56
CA LEU A 163 1.27 7.39 -7.48
C LEU A 163 1.46 8.58 -8.41
N ARG A 164 2.01 9.66 -7.86
CA ARG A 164 2.31 10.91 -8.59
C ARG A 164 1.16 11.36 -9.50
N PRO A 165 -0.04 11.60 -8.94
CA PRO A 165 -1.23 11.90 -9.71
C PRO A 165 -1.04 13.14 -10.61
N GLU A 166 -0.15 14.07 -10.23
CA GLU A 166 0.24 15.24 -11.01
C GLU A 166 0.82 14.90 -12.40
N GLN A 167 1.37 13.69 -12.60
CA GLN A 167 1.87 13.26 -13.92
C GLN A 167 0.73 12.82 -14.85
N LYS A 168 -0.51 12.74 -14.35
CA LYS A 168 -1.73 12.46 -15.12
C LYS A 168 -1.68 11.18 -15.96
N LYS A 169 -0.81 10.25 -15.58
CA LYS A 169 -0.66 8.94 -16.22
C LYS A 169 -1.81 8.02 -15.81
N PHE A 170 -2.04 6.99 -16.62
CA PHE A 170 -3.01 5.93 -16.35
C PHE A 170 -4.49 6.35 -16.31
N PHE A 171 -4.88 7.53 -16.84
CA PHE A 171 -6.29 7.96 -16.81
C PHE A 171 -7.23 6.91 -17.44
N ALA A 172 -6.88 6.39 -18.62
CA ALA A 172 -7.70 5.39 -19.30
C ALA A 172 -7.76 4.06 -18.52
N GLU A 173 -6.65 3.65 -17.92
CA GLU A 173 -6.55 2.46 -17.08
C GLU A 173 -7.35 2.61 -15.79
N ILE A 174 -7.31 3.79 -15.15
CA ILE A 174 -8.10 4.10 -13.96
C ILE A 174 -9.59 4.04 -14.29
N VAL A 175 -10.04 4.67 -15.38
CA VAL A 175 -11.44 4.61 -15.84
C VAL A 175 -11.90 3.17 -16.08
N ARG A 176 -11.07 2.36 -16.72
CA ARG A 176 -11.38 0.94 -16.97
C ARG A 176 -11.43 0.13 -15.68
N LEU A 177 -10.49 0.37 -14.78
CA LEU A 177 -10.42 -0.30 -13.47
C LEU A 177 -11.61 0.08 -12.59
N SER A 178 -12.01 1.35 -12.59
CA SER A 178 -13.13 1.83 -11.80
C SER A 178 -14.44 1.24 -12.26
N GLU A 179 -14.69 1.08 -13.57
CA GLU A 179 -15.85 0.34 -14.07
C GLU A 179 -15.87 -1.12 -13.59
N GLN A 180 -14.71 -1.78 -13.57
CA GLN A 180 -14.60 -3.17 -13.12
C GLN A 180 -14.88 -3.35 -11.62
N LEU A 181 -14.45 -2.40 -10.79
CA LEU A 181 -14.58 -2.46 -9.33
C LEU A 181 -15.77 -1.65 -8.79
N LEU A 182 -16.55 -1.00 -9.66
CA LEU A 182 -17.60 -0.06 -9.26
C LEU A 182 -18.65 -0.72 -8.35
N GLN A 183 -18.97 -1.98 -8.64
CA GLN A 183 -19.97 -2.78 -7.94
C GLN A 183 -19.38 -3.73 -6.90
N ASP A 184 -18.09 -3.59 -6.56
CA ASP A 184 -17.48 -4.37 -5.49
C ASP A 184 -18.21 -4.09 -4.17
N GLN A 185 -18.60 -5.14 -3.45
CA GLN A 185 -19.37 -5.02 -2.21
C GLN A 185 -18.47 -4.85 -0.98
N ASP A 186 -17.16 -5.03 -1.13
CA ASP A 186 -16.21 -4.94 -0.04
C ASP A 186 -15.88 -3.47 0.33
N ASP A 187 -16.08 -3.11 1.60
CA ASP A 187 -15.91 -1.72 2.06
C ASP A 187 -14.47 -1.21 1.92
N MET A 188 -13.46 -2.08 2.06
CA MET A 188 -12.06 -1.73 1.87
C MET A 188 -11.72 -1.51 0.40
N VAL A 189 -12.34 -2.28 -0.50
CA VAL A 189 -12.15 -2.08 -1.95
C VAL A 189 -12.82 -0.79 -2.40
N GLN A 190 -14.05 -0.52 -1.97
CA GLN A 190 -14.76 0.73 -2.27
C GLN A 190 -14.00 1.96 -1.75
N LYS A 191 -13.44 1.90 -0.53
CA LYS A 191 -12.58 2.99 0.00
C LYS A 191 -11.32 3.17 -0.85
N GLY A 192 -10.70 2.08 -1.32
CA GLY A 192 -9.56 2.14 -2.22
C GLY A 192 -9.91 2.80 -3.56
N LEU A 193 -11.07 2.44 -4.13
CA LEU A 193 -11.58 3.04 -5.37
C LEU A 193 -11.90 4.53 -5.20
N GLY A 194 -12.58 4.90 -4.10
CA GLY A 194 -12.86 6.30 -3.77
C GLY A 194 -11.58 7.12 -3.61
N TRP A 195 -10.56 6.58 -2.94
CA TRP A 195 -9.26 7.23 -2.80
C TRP A 195 -8.57 7.43 -4.16
N LEU A 196 -8.55 6.40 -5.02
CA LEU A 196 -7.98 6.51 -6.37
C LEU A 196 -8.66 7.62 -7.18
N LEU A 197 -9.99 7.65 -7.19
CA LEU A 197 -10.75 8.68 -7.91
C LEU A 197 -10.58 10.07 -7.31
N ARG A 198 -10.39 10.19 -5.99
CA ARG A 198 -10.08 11.46 -5.33
C ARG A 198 -8.72 12.01 -5.79
N GLU A 199 -7.68 11.18 -5.80
CA GLU A 199 -6.36 11.63 -6.27
C GLU A 199 -6.38 11.95 -7.76
N MET A 200 -7.17 11.22 -8.56
CA MET A 200 -7.40 11.54 -9.97
C MET A 200 -8.11 12.89 -10.14
N ALA A 201 -9.14 13.16 -9.34
CA ALA A 201 -9.88 14.42 -9.33
C ALA A 201 -9.02 15.61 -8.89
N LYS A 202 -8.17 15.40 -7.88
CA LYS A 202 -7.20 16.40 -7.41
C LYS A 202 -6.20 16.79 -8.50
N ALA A 203 -5.71 15.83 -9.28
CA ALA A 203 -4.73 16.11 -10.32
C ALA A 203 -5.32 16.60 -11.63
N ASP A 204 -6.51 16.10 -12.00
CA ASP A 204 -7.18 16.49 -13.24
C ASP A 204 -8.70 16.56 -13.09
N PRO A 205 -9.22 17.63 -12.47
CA PRO A 205 -10.66 17.80 -12.30
C PRO A 205 -11.38 17.93 -13.65
N THR A 206 -10.71 18.50 -14.66
CA THR A 206 -11.30 18.74 -15.99
C THR A 206 -11.74 17.46 -16.69
N ARG A 207 -10.96 16.38 -16.56
CA ARG A 207 -11.30 15.06 -17.10
C ARG A 207 -12.07 14.19 -16.10
N THR A 208 -11.78 14.34 -14.81
CA THR A 208 -12.36 13.47 -13.78
C THR A 208 -13.80 13.82 -13.47
N VAL A 209 -14.16 15.10 -13.36
CA VAL A 209 -15.55 15.48 -13.04
C VAL A 209 -16.54 14.99 -14.09
N PRO A 210 -16.32 15.16 -15.42
CA PRO A 210 -17.16 14.55 -16.43
C PRO A 210 -17.29 13.03 -16.29
N TYR A 211 -16.19 12.33 -15.99
CA TYR A 211 -16.23 10.89 -15.76
C TYR A 211 -17.06 10.52 -14.51
N LEU A 212 -16.89 11.22 -13.39
CA LEU A 212 -17.70 10.97 -12.19
C LEU A 212 -19.20 11.13 -12.47
N MET A 213 -19.58 12.06 -13.35
CA MET A 213 -20.97 12.23 -13.78
C MET A 213 -21.52 11.03 -14.55
N THR A 214 -20.69 10.28 -15.29
CA THR A 214 -21.15 9.09 -16.05
C THR A 214 -21.39 7.88 -15.15
N ILE A 215 -20.73 7.82 -14.00
CA ILE A 215 -20.86 6.70 -13.04
C ILE A 215 -21.78 7.00 -11.87
N ARG A 216 -22.19 8.26 -11.65
CA ARG A 216 -22.85 8.71 -10.42
C ARG A 216 -24.13 7.94 -10.03
N SER A 217 -24.89 7.42 -11.00
CA SER A 217 -26.12 6.66 -10.74
C SER A 217 -25.86 5.21 -10.32
N ARG A 218 -24.68 4.67 -10.65
CA ARG A 218 -24.29 3.28 -10.39
C ARG A 218 -23.29 3.16 -9.25
N ALA A 219 -22.50 4.20 -9.01
CA ALA A 219 -21.42 4.19 -8.04
C ALA A 219 -21.96 4.17 -6.60
N PRO A 220 -21.36 3.38 -5.69
CA PRO A 220 -21.66 3.46 -4.26
C PRO A 220 -21.46 4.89 -3.74
N ARG A 221 -22.38 5.36 -2.89
CA ARG A 221 -22.35 6.74 -2.40
C ARG A 221 -21.08 7.07 -1.62
N LEU A 222 -20.48 6.07 -0.96
CA LEU A 222 -19.18 6.19 -0.31
C LEU A 222 -18.07 6.56 -1.32
N VAL A 223 -18.00 5.87 -2.46
CA VAL A 223 -16.99 6.10 -3.51
C VAL A 223 -17.09 7.52 -4.05
N LEU A 224 -18.30 7.98 -4.42
CA LEU A 224 -18.50 9.32 -4.95
C LEU A 224 -18.18 10.41 -3.91
N ARG A 225 -18.61 10.22 -2.66
CA ARG A 225 -18.34 11.20 -1.60
C ARG A 225 -16.85 11.39 -1.40
N THR A 226 -16.08 10.30 -1.38
CA THR A 226 -14.62 10.35 -1.24
C THR A 226 -13.96 10.92 -2.48
N ALA A 227 -14.39 10.53 -3.68
CA ALA A 227 -13.86 11.07 -4.94
C ALA A 227 -13.99 12.60 -5.04
N CYS A 228 -15.03 13.17 -4.44
CA CYS A 228 -15.30 14.61 -4.46
C CYS A 228 -14.70 15.41 -3.29
N GLU A 229 -13.93 14.80 -2.38
CA GLU A 229 -13.38 15.50 -1.18
C GLU A 229 -12.48 16.69 -1.52
N THR A 230 -11.76 16.64 -2.64
CA THR A 230 -10.81 17.67 -3.06
C THR A 230 -11.37 18.64 -4.10
N LEU A 231 -12.64 18.46 -4.51
CA LEU A 231 -13.28 19.30 -5.51
C LEU A 231 -13.86 20.58 -4.90
N THR A 232 -14.11 21.58 -5.73
CA THR A 232 -14.81 22.79 -5.28
C THR A 232 -16.24 22.45 -4.83
N PRO A 233 -16.87 23.27 -3.95
CA PRO A 233 -18.25 23.06 -3.53
C PRO A 233 -19.24 22.95 -4.70
N ALA A 234 -19.00 23.69 -5.79
CA ALA A 234 -19.84 23.67 -6.99
C ALA A 234 -19.75 22.34 -7.74
N GLU A 235 -18.53 21.85 -8.00
CA GLU A 235 -18.29 20.56 -8.66
C GLU A 235 -18.79 19.39 -7.80
N ARG A 236 -18.51 19.43 -6.49
CA ARG A 236 -18.99 18.42 -5.55
C ARG A 236 -20.51 18.33 -5.54
N ARG A 237 -21.23 19.45 -5.53
CA ARG A 237 -22.69 19.46 -5.65
C ARG A 237 -23.15 18.89 -6.98
N ARG A 238 -22.46 19.20 -8.08
CA ARG A 238 -22.81 18.69 -9.41
C ARG A 238 -22.74 17.16 -9.46
N VAL A 239 -21.71 16.56 -8.85
CA VAL A 239 -21.52 15.10 -8.84
C VAL A 239 -22.44 14.39 -7.86
N LEU A 240 -22.68 14.96 -6.67
CA LEU A 240 -23.42 14.30 -5.58
C LEU A 240 -24.93 14.54 -5.57
N LYS A 241 -25.43 15.40 -6.46
CA LYS A 241 -26.87 15.63 -6.72
C LYS A 241 -27.47 14.43 -7.45
#